data_AF-A0AAP3FWX8-F1
#
_entry.id   AF-A0AAP3FWX8-F1
#
_cell.length_a   1.000
_cell.length_b   1.000
_cell.length_c   1.000
_cell.angle_alpha   90.00
_cell.angle_beta   90.00
_cell.angle_gamma   90.00
#
_symmetry.space_group_name_H-M   'P 1'
#
loop_
_entity.id
_entity.type
_entity.pdbx_description
1 polymer ?
#
loop_
_entity_poly.entity_id
_entity_poly.type
_entity_poly.pdbx_seq_one_letter_code
_entity_poly.pdbx_strand_id
1 'polypeptide(L)'
;MNTKTDIPNLSDEDYFSLSQNTYSEKKMKKAYENKTPVVNGSKNKAFYVDKIKKDPDTGLDVYVFVQAKKKEGKWVKPKEPENVVVGFQGTNQEQIKADIISADGGNVVMGQDPKKEKYFIREKGVSEEVESVAKFIGSKKQLNMLSSGKYEIVTKTSQFDQGDKVVANEVKKYAGTKTVISTTGHSLGGADAEYAAVN
;
A
#
# COMPACT_ATOMS: atom_id res chain seq x y z
N MET A 1 -16.18 23.87 -21.34
CA MET A 1 -14.94 23.08 -21.53
C MET A 1 -15.29 21.64 -21.26
N ASN A 2 -15.10 20.75 -22.23
CA ASN A 2 -15.40 19.32 -22.06
C ASN A 2 -14.17 18.71 -21.35
N THR A 3 -14.18 18.64 -20.02
CA THR A 3 -13.13 17.94 -19.26
C THR A 3 -13.28 16.46 -19.58
N LYS A 4 -12.49 15.95 -20.55
CA LYS A 4 -12.26 14.52 -20.67
C LYS A 4 -11.72 14.07 -19.33
N THR A 5 -12.58 13.47 -18.51
CA THR A 5 -12.13 12.63 -17.40
C THR A 5 -11.24 11.59 -18.05
N ASP A 6 -9.97 11.52 -17.69
CA ASP A 6 -9.06 10.48 -18.18
C ASP A 6 -9.55 9.15 -17.59
N ILE A 7 -10.50 8.52 -18.27
CA ILE A 7 -11.07 7.24 -17.88
C ILE A 7 -9.94 6.20 -18.02
N PRO A 8 -9.57 5.48 -16.95
CA PRO A 8 -8.58 4.42 -17.04
C PRO A 8 -8.99 3.41 -18.12
N ASN A 9 -8.07 3.04 -19.01
CA ASN A 9 -8.31 1.96 -19.98
C ASN A 9 -8.12 0.56 -19.34
N LEU A 10 -8.48 0.43 -18.07
CA LEU A 10 -8.41 -0.81 -17.29
C LEU A 10 -9.84 -1.27 -17.00
N SER A 11 -10.08 -2.57 -17.13
CA SER A 11 -11.35 -3.17 -16.73
C SER A 11 -11.35 -3.50 -15.25
N ASP A 12 -12.54 -3.72 -14.69
CA ASP A 12 -12.69 -4.22 -13.31
C ASP A 12 -11.95 -5.55 -13.12
N GLU A 13 -11.89 -6.40 -14.13
CA GLU A 13 -11.09 -7.64 -14.12
C GLU A 13 -9.59 -7.35 -13.98
N ASP A 14 -9.09 -6.30 -14.63
CA ASP A 14 -7.69 -5.90 -14.49
C ASP A 14 -7.40 -5.48 -13.04
N TYR A 15 -8.27 -4.63 -12.46
CA TYR A 15 -8.16 -4.17 -11.08
C TYR A 15 -8.29 -5.29 -10.07
N PHE A 16 -9.24 -6.21 -10.28
CA PHE A 16 -9.46 -7.38 -9.44
C PHE A 16 -8.24 -8.29 -9.44
N SER A 17 -7.67 -8.60 -10.60
CA SER A 17 -6.47 -9.44 -10.69
C SER A 17 -5.23 -8.75 -10.11
N LEU A 18 -5.07 -7.43 -10.29
CA LEU A 18 -3.99 -6.70 -9.62
C LEU A 18 -4.13 -6.75 -8.10
N SER A 19 -5.35 -6.62 -7.58
CA SER A 19 -5.63 -6.82 -6.15
C SER A 19 -5.33 -8.26 -5.70
N GLN A 20 -5.73 -9.29 -6.45
CA GLN A 20 -5.38 -10.67 -6.11
C GLN A 20 -3.86 -10.92 -6.09
N ASN A 21 -3.13 -10.27 -6.99
CA ASN A 21 -1.68 -10.41 -7.05
C ASN A 21 -0.99 -9.88 -5.78
N THR A 22 -1.56 -8.90 -5.06
CA THR A 22 -0.97 -8.40 -3.81
C THR A 22 -0.86 -9.49 -2.74
N TYR A 23 -1.80 -10.45 -2.72
CA TYR A 23 -1.76 -11.62 -1.82
C TYR A 23 -0.73 -12.69 -2.23
N SER A 24 -0.14 -12.58 -3.43
CA SER A 24 0.85 -13.54 -3.94
C SER A 24 2.28 -13.06 -3.65
N GLU A 25 2.65 -12.93 -2.38
CA GLU A 25 3.91 -12.29 -1.95
C GLU A 25 5.15 -12.82 -2.68
N LYS A 26 5.35 -14.15 -2.70
CA LYS A 26 6.50 -14.78 -3.38
C LYS A 26 6.58 -14.42 -4.86
N LYS A 27 5.42 -14.35 -5.53
CA LYS A 27 5.30 -13.98 -6.94
C LYS A 27 5.65 -12.50 -7.14
N MET A 28 5.10 -11.61 -6.32
CA MET A 28 5.32 -10.16 -6.43
C MET A 28 6.77 -9.78 -6.12
N LYS A 29 7.34 -10.35 -5.05
CA LYS A 29 8.75 -10.16 -4.71
C LYS A 29 9.67 -10.60 -5.85
N LYS A 30 9.45 -11.80 -6.40
CA LYS A 30 10.21 -12.30 -7.55
C LYS A 30 10.06 -11.40 -8.77
N ALA A 31 8.85 -10.88 -9.03
CA ALA A 31 8.59 -10.00 -10.17
C ALA A 31 9.30 -8.63 -10.01
N TYR A 32 9.29 -8.07 -8.79
CA TYR A 32 9.98 -6.84 -8.44
C TYR A 32 11.51 -7.00 -8.58
N GLU A 33 12.09 -8.01 -7.95
CA GLU A 33 13.55 -8.25 -7.95
C GLU A 33 14.09 -8.52 -9.35
N ASN A 34 13.40 -9.36 -10.13
CA ASN A 34 13.83 -9.71 -11.48
C ASN A 34 13.41 -8.70 -12.54
N LYS A 35 12.69 -7.64 -12.15
CA LYS A 35 12.10 -6.65 -13.07
C LYS A 35 11.36 -7.34 -14.21
N THR A 36 10.55 -8.34 -13.87
CA THR A 36 9.74 -9.07 -14.85
C THR A 36 8.28 -8.62 -14.75
N PRO A 37 7.60 -8.41 -15.88
CA PRO A 37 6.21 -8.01 -15.87
C PRO A 37 5.32 -9.17 -15.39
N VAL A 38 4.31 -8.82 -14.60
CA VAL A 38 3.18 -9.70 -14.27
C VAL A 38 2.14 -9.50 -15.36
N VAL A 39 1.89 -10.56 -16.14
CA VAL A 39 0.86 -10.54 -17.19
C VAL A 39 -0.49 -10.71 -16.52
N ASN A 40 -1.40 -9.78 -16.82
CA ASN A 40 -2.76 -9.85 -16.31
C ASN A 40 -3.61 -10.78 -17.20
N GLY A 41 -4.66 -11.40 -16.65
CA GLY A 41 -5.47 -12.45 -17.30
C GLY A 41 -6.05 -12.04 -18.67
N SER A 42 -6.24 -10.74 -18.87
CA SER A 42 -6.41 -10.11 -20.17
C SER A 42 -5.08 -10.19 -20.95
N LYS A 43 -4.95 -11.17 -21.86
CA LYS A 43 -3.72 -11.55 -22.64
C LYS A 43 -2.91 -10.41 -23.32
N ASN A 44 -3.33 -9.16 -23.19
CA ASN A 44 -2.72 -7.96 -23.76
C ASN A 44 -2.31 -6.88 -22.75
N LYS A 45 -2.39 -7.12 -21.43
CA LYS A 45 -1.91 -6.16 -20.42
C LYS A 45 -0.91 -6.81 -19.48
N ALA A 46 0.11 -6.04 -19.12
CA ALA A 46 1.17 -6.51 -18.24
C ALA A 46 1.65 -5.35 -17.37
N PHE A 47 2.11 -5.64 -16.16
CA PHE A 47 2.47 -4.63 -15.18
C PHE A 47 3.80 -4.99 -14.53
N TYR A 48 4.68 -4.00 -14.37
CA TYR A 48 5.85 -4.13 -13.53
C TYR A 48 5.48 -3.79 -12.11
N VAL A 49 5.94 -4.59 -11.15
CA VAL A 49 5.95 -4.18 -9.75
C VAL A 49 7.10 -3.19 -9.60
N ASP A 50 6.79 -1.92 -9.32
CA ASP A 50 7.78 -0.84 -9.18
C ASP A 50 8.15 -0.58 -7.73
N LYS A 51 7.25 -0.92 -6.80
CA LYS A 51 7.45 -0.72 -5.37
C LYS A 51 6.66 -1.78 -4.61
N ILE A 52 7.25 -2.24 -3.52
CA ILE A 52 6.59 -3.03 -2.49
C ILE A 52 6.92 -2.34 -1.17
N LYS A 53 5.93 -1.82 -0.46
CA LYS A 53 6.10 -1.28 0.89
C LYS A 53 5.33 -2.18 1.84
N LYS A 54 6.06 -2.80 2.77
CA LYS A 54 5.51 -3.73 3.75
C LYS A 54 5.12 -2.97 5.01
N ASP A 55 3.98 -3.29 5.58
CA ASP A 55 3.62 -2.84 6.93
C ASP A 55 3.60 -4.05 7.87
N PRO A 56 4.69 -4.31 8.61
CA PRO A 56 4.76 -5.45 9.53
C PRO A 56 3.82 -5.31 10.75
N ASP A 57 3.33 -4.10 11.05
CA ASP A 57 2.49 -3.84 12.20
C ASP A 57 1.01 -4.13 11.90
N THR A 58 0.56 -3.85 10.67
CA THR A 58 -0.85 -3.94 10.26
C THR A 58 -1.12 -5.03 9.22
N GLY A 59 -0.08 -5.48 8.51
CA GLY A 59 -0.21 -6.37 7.36
C GLY A 59 -0.81 -5.69 6.12
N LEU A 60 -0.96 -4.36 6.14
CA LEU A 60 -1.45 -3.55 5.02
C LEU A 60 -0.31 -3.21 4.06
N ASP A 61 0.10 -4.22 3.31
CA ASP A 61 1.15 -4.07 2.32
C ASP A 61 0.67 -3.32 1.09
N VAL A 62 1.53 -2.44 0.57
CA VAL A 62 1.25 -1.59 -0.58
C VAL A 62 2.16 -1.96 -1.75
N TYR A 63 1.58 -2.11 -2.93
CA TYR A 63 2.26 -2.48 -4.16
C TYR A 63 2.02 -1.42 -5.23
N VAL A 64 3.05 -0.99 -5.96
CA VAL A 64 2.89 -0.06 -7.09
C VAL A 64 3.07 -0.85 -8.39
N PHE A 65 2.00 -0.92 -9.19
CA PHE A 65 1.98 -1.58 -10.49
C PHE A 65 2.06 -0.53 -11.60
N VAL A 66 3.09 -0.61 -12.43
CA VAL A 66 3.28 0.26 -13.59
C VAL A 66 2.95 -0.50 -14.87
N GLN A 67 1.99 -0.02 -15.64
CA GLN A 67 1.60 -0.68 -16.88
C GLN A 67 2.76 -0.72 -17.88
N ALA A 68 3.07 -1.91 -18.35
CA ALA A 68 4.05 -2.18 -19.39
C ALA A 68 3.47 -1.85 -20.77
N LYS A 69 4.37 -1.54 -21.71
CA LYS A 69 4.05 -1.39 -23.13
C LYS A 69 4.76 -2.50 -23.91
N LYS A 70 4.10 -3.07 -24.92
CA LYS A 70 4.77 -3.96 -25.88
C LYS A 70 5.60 -3.11 -26.85
N LYS A 71 6.90 -3.40 -26.94
CA LYS A 71 7.81 -2.88 -27.96
C LYS A 71 8.55 -4.08 -28.56
N GLU A 72 8.45 -4.25 -29.89
CA GLU A 72 9.13 -5.35 -30.62
C GLU A 72 8.82 -6.74 -30.01
N GLY A 73 7.56 -6.97 -29.63
CA GLY A 73 7.12 -8.23 -29.03
C GLY A 73 7.52 -8.44 -27.56
N LYS A 74 8.34 -7.55 -26.99
CA LYS A 74 8.77 -7.60 -25.59
C LYS A 74 8.02 -6.57 -24.74
N TRP A 75 7.73 -6.92 -23.51
CA TRP A 75 7.24 -5.97 -22.52
C TRP A 75 8.38 -5.07 -22.07
N VAL A 76 8.12 -3.77 -22.03
CA VAL A 76 9.04 -2.77 -21.49
C VAL A 76 8.29 -1.85 -20.54
N LYS A 77 8.97 -1.40 -19.46
CA LYS A 77 8.43 -0.39 -18.56
C LYS A 77 8.62 0.99 -19.20
N PRO A 78 7.55 1.70 -19.59
CA PRO A 78 7.68 3.04 -20.16
C PRO A 78 8.06 4.05 -19.08
N LYS A 79 8.71 5.16 -19.49
CA LYS A 79 8.97 6.30 -18.62
C LYS A 79 7.67 7.00 -18.20
N GLU A 80 6.74 7.13 -19.16
CA GLU A 80 5.40 7.67 -19.00
C GLU A 80 4.38 6.55 -19.28
N PRO A 81 4.01 5.76 -18.27
CA PRO A 81 3.00 4.71 -18.42
C PRO A 81 1.61 5.29 -18.62
N GLU A 82 0.73 4.53 -19.30
CA GLU A 82 -0.68 4.88 -19.41
C GLU A 82 -1.38 4.78 -18.05
N ASN A 83 -1.10 3.70 -17.30
CA ASN A 83 -1.68 3.49 -15.98
C ASN A 83 -0.61 3.13 -14.94
N VAL A 84 -0.79 3.69 -13.75
CA VAL A 84 -0.13 3.28 -12.51
C VAL A 84 -1.22 2.91 -11.52
N VAL A 85 -1.15 1.70 -10.96
CA VAL A 85 -2.14 1.19 -10.03
C VAL A 85 -1.45 0.92 -8.70
N VAL A 86 -1.94 1.55 -7.63
CA VAL A 86 -1.50 1.29 -6.26
C VAL A 86 -2.41 0.21 -5.67
N GLY A 87 -1.87 -0.99 -5.49
CA GLY A 87 -2.56 -2.15 -4.95
C GLY A 87 -2.34 -2.30 -3.45
N PHE A 88 -3.42 -2.55 -2.73
CA PHE A 88 -3.43 -2.70 -1.28
C PHE A 88 -3.77 -4.14 -0.92
N GLN A 89 -2.93 -4.77 -0.11
CA GLN A 89 -3.18 -6.08 0.47
C GLN A 89 -3.89 -5.91 1.80
N GLY A 90 -5.09 -6.48 1.94
CA GLY A 90 -5.73 -6.58 3.26
C GLY A 90 -5.12 -7.70 4.09
N THR A 91 -5.20 -7.58 5.42
CA THR A 91 -4.79 -8.62 6.37
C THR A 91 -5.56 -9.93 6.14
N ASN A 92 -4.94 -11.08 6.45
CA ASN A 92 -5.52 -12.40 6.20
C ASN A 92 -6.80 -12.62 7.05
N GLN A 93 -7.83 -13.25 6.48
CA GLN A 93 -9.16 -13.37 7.11
C GLN A 93 -9.15 -14.12 8.46
N GLU A 94 -8.19 -15.02 8.69
CA GLU A 94 -8.02 -15.71 9.98
C GLU A 94 -7.51 -14.76 11.08
N GLN A 95 -6.64 -13.80 10.73
CA GLN A 95 -6.23 -12.70 11.60
C GLN A 95 -7.38 -11.73 11.82
N ILE A 96 -8.15 -11.39 10.78
CA ILE A 96 -9.33 -10.52 10.94
C ILE A 96 -10.35 -11.14 11.89
N LYS A 97 -10.60 -12.45 11.88
CA LYS A 97 -11.50 -13.11 12.84
C LYS A 97 -10.94 -13.10 14.27
N ALA A 98 -9.64 -13.35 14.45
CA ALA A 98 -9.00 -13.27 15.76
C ALA A 98 -8.96 -11.83 16.30
N ASP A 99 -8.72 -10.85 15.43
CA ASP A 99 -8.68 -9.44 15.75
C ASP A 99 -10.09 -8.87 15.99
N ILE A 100 -11.13 -9.32 15.27
CA ILE A 100 -12.52 -8.93 15.53
C ILE A 100 -13.03 -9.56 16.85
N ILE A 101 -12.69 -10.82 17.14
CA ILE A 101 -13.13 -11.49 18.38
C ILE A 101 -12.32 -11.00 19.60
N SER A 102 -11.09 -10.56 19.41
CA SER A 102 -10.33 -9.82 20.44
C SER A 102 -10.53 -8.30 20.40
N ALA A 103 -11.33 -7.77 19.46
CA ALA A 103 -11.56 -6.32 19.29
C ALA A 103 -12.58 -5.72 20.27
N ASP A 104 -13.25 -6.52 21.10
CA ASP A 104 -13.79 -5.99 22.37
C ASP A 104 -12.65 -5.55 23.33
N GLY A 105 -11.39 -5.81 22.96
CA GLY A 105 -10.16 -5.37 23.63
C GLY A 105 -9.16 -4.60 22.74
N GLY A 106 -9.57 -4.06 21.59
CA GLY A 106 -8.94 -2.86 21.02
C GLY A 106 -7.93 -2.96 19.86
N ASN A 107 -8.12 -3.81 18.83
CA ASN A 107 -7.20 -3.84 17.69
C ASN A 107 -7.78 -3.77 16.26
N VAL A 108 -9.09 -3.89 16.03
CA VAL A 108 -9.74 -3.44 14.77
C VAL A 108 -10.97 -2.66 15.14
N VAL A 109 -10.85 -1.34 15.20
CA VAL A 109 -11.96 -0.49 15.60
C VAL A 109 -12.74 -0.09 14.35
N MET A 110 -13.68 -0.95 13.94
CA MET A 110 -14.84 -0.46 13.21
C MET A 110 -15.44 0.70 14.03
N GLY A 111 -15.40 1.93 13.49
CA GLY A 111 -15.99 3.11 14.12
C GLY A 111 -15.05 4.08 14.83
N GLN A 112 -13.72 3.94 14.75
CA GLN A 112 -12.82 5.05 15.12
C GLN A 112 -12.40 5.89 13.92
N ASP A 113 -12.33 7.21 14.10
CA ASP A 113 -11.87 8.15 13.08
C ASP A 113 -10.44 7.80 12.63
N PRO A 114 -10.23 7.44 11.35
CA PRO A 114 -8.91 7.16 10.80
C PRO A 114 -8.01 8.41 10.77
N LYS A 115 -8.49 9.60 11.12
CA LYS A 115 -7.64 10.79 11.25
C LYS A 115 -7.10 10.99 12.67
N LYS A 116 -7.49 10.14 13.63
CA LYS A 116 -7.07 10.27 15.02
C LYS A 116 -5.65 9.72 15.21
N GLU A 117 -4.73 10.64 15.43
CA GLU A 117 -3.32 10.37 15.72
C GLU A 117 -3.13 9.29 16.79
N LYS A 118 -2.39 8.23 16.43
CA LYS A 118 -1.93 7.19 17.33
C LYS A 118 -0.42 7.33 17.52
N TYR A 119 0.00 7.22 18.78
CA TYR A 119 1.41 7.31 19.15
C TYR A 119 2.03 5.92 19.14
N PHE A 120 3.21 5.83 18.57
CA PHE A 120 4.01 4.63 18.60
C PHE A 120 5.44 4.95 19.01
N ILE A 121 6.16 3.95 19.51
CA ILE A 121 7.57 4.07 19.88
C ILE A 121 8.42 3.26 18.89
N ARG A 122 9.46 3.87 18.33
CA ARG A 122 10.43 3.23 17.43
C ARG A 122 11.86 3.54 17.85
N GLU A 123 12.81 2.72 17.40
CA GLU A 123 14.24 2.97 17.57
C GLU A 123 14.74 3.97 16.50
N LYS A 124 15.59 4.92 16.91
CA LYS A 124 16.14 5.95 16.04
C LYS A 124 17.17 5.35 15.08
N GLY A 125 17.11 5.75 13.81
CA GLY A 125 18.10 5.39 12.79
C GLY A 125 17.87 4.04 12.10
N VAL A 126 16.74 3.37 12.36
CA VAL A 126 16.32 2.18 11.61
C VAL A 126 15.50 2.63 10.38
N SER A 127 15.71 2.01 9.22
CA SER A 127 14.97 2.35 8.00
C SER A 127 13.49 2.00 8.15
N GLU A 128 12.61 2.81 7.54
CA GLU A 128 11.14 2.63 7.58
C GLU A 128 10.68 1.22 7.15
N GLU A 129 11.50 0.50 6.38
CA GLU A 129 11.18 -0.83 5.83
C GLU A 129 11.37 -1.99 6.83
N VAL A 130 12.05 -1.76 7.98
CA VAL A 130 12.41 -2.80 8.97
C VAL A 130 11.75 -2.54 10.33
N GLU A 131 10.89 -1.52 10.43
CA GLU A 131 10.37 -1.06 11.71
C GLU A 131 9.55 -2.13 12.46
N SER A 132 9.89 -2.35 13.73
CA SER A 132 8.95 -2.92 14.71
C SER A 132 8.39 -1.77 15.51
N VAL A 133 7.15 -1.37 15.22
CA VAL A 133 6.56 -0.16 15.80
C VAL A 133 5.60 -0.58 16.91
N ALA A 134 6.05 -0.49 18.16
CA ALA A 134 5.18 -0.80 19.29
C ALA A 134 4.25 0.38 19.60
N LYS A 135 2.95 0.12 19.80
CA LYS A 135 1.99 1.15 20.23
C LYS A 135 2.43 1.78 21.54
N PHE A 136 2.51 3.10 21.59
CA PHE A 136 2.86 3.84 22.80
C PHE A 136 1.63 3.89 23.71
N ILE A 137 1.76 3.27 24.89
CA ILE A 137 0.71 3.22 25.93
C ILE A 137 1.16 3.92 27.22
N GLY A 138 2.32 4.58 27.21
CA GLY A 138 2.86 5.29 28.37
C GLY A 138 3.33 4.39 29.51
N SER A 139 3.62 3.11 29.25
CA SER A 139 4.10 2.20 30.28
C SER A 139 5.48 2.62 30.83
N LYS A 140 5.78 2.29 32.10
CA LYS A 140 7.12 2.53 32.69
C LYS A 140 8.26 2.00 31.83
N LYS A 141 8.06 0.85 31.17
CA LYS A 141 9.04 0.26 30.24
C LYS A 141 9.28 1.16 29.03
N GLN A 142 8.22 1.69 28.42
CA GLN A 142 8.32 2.58 27.26
C GLN A 142 8.91 3.95 27.62
N LEU A 143 8.56 4.49 28.79
CA LEU A 143 9.17 5.73 29.29
C LEU A 143 10.67 5.55 29.51
N ASN A 144 11.11 4.41 30.04
CA ASN A 144 12.54 4.09 30.15
C ASN A 144 13.22 3.94 28.78
N MET A 145 12.53 3.38 27.78
CA MET A 145 13.05 3.30 26.41
C MET A 145 13.24 4.70 25.81
N LEU A 146 12.30 5.63 26.00
CA LEU A 146 12.44 7.02 25.55
C LEU A 146 13.58 7.74 26.26
N SER A 147 13.69 7.56 27.59
CA SER A 147 14.77 8.13 28.40
C SER A 147 16.15 7.60 28.01
N SER A 148 16.25 6.46 27.33
CA SER A 148 17.53 5.95 26.82
C SER A 148 18.09 6.78 25.66
N GLY A 149 17.30 7.68 25.07
CA GLY A 149 17.66 8.51 23.92
C GLY A 149 17.70 7.76 22.58
N LYS A 150 17.67 6.43 22.60
CA LYS A 150 17.69 5.53 21.43
C LYS A 150 16.33 5.38 20.76
N TYR A 151 15.24 5.70 21.45
CA TYR A 151 13.89 5.56 20.94
C TYR A 151 13.20 6.92 20.80
N GLU A 152 12.25 7.02 19.89
CA GLU A 152 11.42 8.20 19.69
C GLU A 152 9.94 7.83 19.58
N ILE A 153 9.09 8.78 19.95
CA ILE A 153 7.67 8.69 19.67
C ILE A 153 7.45 9.16 18.24
N VAL A 154 6.78 8.34 17.45
CA VAL A 154 6.25 8.71 16.15
C VAL A 154 4.74 8.74 16.22
N THR A 155 4.19 9.76 15.57
CA THR A 155 2.76 9.86 15.36
C THR A 155 2.46 9.18 14.03
N LYS A 156 1.59 8.15 14.05
CA LYS A 156 0.94 7.62 12.84
C LYS A 156 -0.53 8.03 12.92
N THR A 157 -1.02 8.70 11.89
CA THR A 157 -2.40 9.16 11.77
C THR A 157 -3.38 8.00 11.62
N SER A 158 -2.98 6.89 10.97
CA SER A 158 -3.77 5.65 10.88
C SER A 158 -2.93 4.43 10.46
N GLN A 159 -3.59 3.27 10.41
CA GLN A 159 -3.07 2.07 9.72
C GLN A 159 -2.93 2.28 8.19
N PHE A 160 -3.52 3.35 7.63
CA PHE A 160 -3.58 3.67 6.20
C PHE A 160 -2.58 4.76 5.76
N ASP A 161 -1.92 5.46 6.69
CA ASP A 161 -1.02 6.59 6.40
C ASP A 161 0.17 6.19 5.48
N GLN A 162 0.60 4.93 5.54
CA GLN A 162 1.58 4.39 4.62
C GLN A 162 1.07 4.39 3.18
N GLY A 163 -0.17 3.97 2.98
CA GLY A 163 -0.89 3.95 1.72
C GLY A 163 -0.97 5.32 1.08
N ASP A 164 -1.49 6.28 1.83
CA ASP A 164 -1.64 7.68 1.42
C ASP A 164 -0.30 8.27 0.94
N LYS A 165 0.77 8.08 1.72
CA LYS A 165 2.10 8.56 1.34
C LYS A 165 2.60 7.92 0.04
N VAL A 166 2.31 6.64 -0.18
CA VAL A 166 2.69 5.97 -1.43
C VAL A 166 1.91 6.54 -2.61
N VAL A 167 0.59 6.68 -2.50
CA VAL A 167 -0.27 7.26 -3.55
C VAL A 167 0.16 8.69 -3.86
N ALA A 168 0.29 9.56 -2.84
CA ALA A 168 0.70 10.95 -3.00
C ALA A 168 2.08 11.09 -3.67
N ASN A 169 3.01 10.17 -3.37
CA ASN A 169 4.32 10.16 -4.02
C ASN A 169 4.24 9.78 -5.50
N GLU A 170 3.41 8.80 -5.88
CA GLU A 170 3.21 8.47 -7.30
C GLU A 170 2.47 9.59 -8.04
N VAL A 171 1.51 10.26 -7.41
CA VAL A 171 0.83 11.46 -7.96
C VAL A 171 1.82 12.57 -8.26
N LYS A 172 2.72 12.88 -7.31
CA LYS A 172 3.78 13.87 -7.52
C LYS A 172 4.76 13.46 -8.62
N LYS A 173 5.14 12.17 -8.66
CA LYS A 173 6.10 11.62 -9.64
C LYS A 173 5.62 11.74 -11.08
N TYR A 174 4.32 11.57 -11.31
CA TYR A 174 3.70 11.65 -12.65
C TYR A 174 2.91 12.94 -12.89
N ALA A 175 3.08 13.95 -12.03
CA ALA A 175 2.44 15.24 -12.24
C ALA A 175 2.84 15.85 -13.60
N GLY A 176 1.84 16.27 -14.38
CA GLY A 176 2.05 16.83 -15.71
C GLY A 176 2.19 15.81 -16.85
N THR A 177 2.06 14.50 -16.58
CA THR A 177 1.93 13.46 -17.61
C THR A 177 0.46 13.09 -17.85
N LYS A 178 0.20 12.24 -18.85
CA LYS A 178 -1.12 11.63 -19.09
C LYS A 178 -1.30 10.29 -18.34
N THR A 179 -0.45 10.04 -17.35
CA THR A 179 -0.48 8.79 -16.59
C THR A 179 -1.68 8.83 -15.65
N VAL A 180 -2.57 7.86 -15.78
CA VAL A 180 -3.69 7.68 -14.86
C VAL A 180 -3.21 6.93 -13.63
N ILE A 181 -3.48 7.48 -12.44
CA ILE A 181 -3.17 6.85 -11.16
C ILE A 181 -4.47 6.39 -10.54
N SER A 182 -4.52 5.11 -10.16
CA SER A 182 -5.69 4.49 -9.54
C SER A 182 -5.29 3.60 -8.39
N THR A 183 -6.21 3.34 -7.48
CA THR A 183 -6.01 2.43 -6.34
C THR A 183 -6.86 1.18 -6.53
N THR A 184 -6.42 0.05 -5.98
CA THR A 184 -7.21 -1.19 -5.95
C THR A 184 -6.89 -1.99 -4.70
N GLY A 185 -7.86 -2.71 -4.18
CA GLY A 185 -7.67 -3.57 -3.03
C GLY A 185 -8.88 -4.45 -2.82
N HIS A 186 -8.72 -5.52 -2.04
CA HIS A 186 -9.78 -6.44 -1.69
C HIS A 186 -9.90 -6.54 -0.17
N SER A 187 -11.13 -6.72 0.32
CA SER A 187 -11.43 -6.73 1.76
C SER A 187 -10.89 -5.47 2.45
N LEU A 188 -10.11 -5.60 3.52
CA LEU A 188 -9.51 -4.45 4.22
C LEU A 188 -8.60 -3.60 3.32
N GLY A 189 -7.93 -4.22 2.34
CA GLY A 189 -7.14 -3.48 1.35
C GLY A 189 -8.01 -2.62 0.43
N GLY A 190 -9.28 -3.00 0.22
CA GLY A 190 -10.23 -2.17 -0.54
C GLY A 190 -10.60 -0.89 0.22
N ALA A 191 -10.78 -0.99 1.55
CA ALA A 191 -11.02 0.18 2.39
C ALA A 191 -9.82 1.14 2.42
N ASP A 192 -8.59 0.60 2.48
CA ASP A 192 -7.36 1.40 2.37
C ASP A 192 -7.26 2.07 0.99
N ALA A 193 -7.56 1.33 -0.07
CA ALA A 193 -7.57 1.85 -1.44
C ALA A 193 -8.57 3.02 -1.62
N GLU A 194 -9.76 2.93 -1.02
CA GLU A 194 -10.74 4.01 -1.03
C GLU A 194 -10.28 5.21 -0.19
N TYR A 195 -9.74 4.97 1.01
CA TYR A 195 -9.22 6.03 1.88
C TYR A 195 -8.09 6.81 1.21
N ALA A 196 -7.13 6.09 0.63
CA ALA A 196 -5.95 6.68 -0.01
C ALA A 196 -6.25 7.39 -1.34
N ALA A 197 -7.37 7.09 -2.00
CA ALA A 197 -7.78 7.75 -3.23
C ALA A 197 -8.41 9.13 -3.02
N VAL A 198 -8.90 9.42 -1.81
CA VAL A 198 -9.63 10.66 -1.49
C VAL A 198 -8.72 11.77 -0.96
N ASN A 199 -7.50 11.43 -0.51
CA ASN A 199 -6.52 12.36 0.06
C ASN A 199 -5.48 12.84 -0.98
#